data_AF-A0A4S5B9P4-F1
#
_entry.id   AF-A0A4S5B9P4-F1
#
_cell.length_a   1.000
_cell.length_b   1.000
_cell.length_c   1.000
_cell.angle_alpha   90.00
_cell.angle_beta   90.00
_cell.angle_gamma   90.00
#
_symmetry.space_group_name_H-M   'P 1'
#
loop_
_entity.id
_entity.type
_entity.pdbx_description
1 polymer ?
#
loop_
_entity_poly.entity_id
_entity_poly.type
_entity_poly.pdbx_seq_one_letter_code
_entity_poly.pdbx_strand_id
1 'polypeptide(L)'
;AAVPTDSRTPYDVREVIARIVDGSRFAEFKREYGSTLVTGTARLHGHPVGIVANNGVLFGESALKGAHFIELCDQRGIPLVFLQNIAGFMVGREYEAGGIAKHGAKMVTAVACARVPKFTVVIGGSFGAGNYSMCGRAYSPRFLWMWPNARISVMGGEQAAAVLATVRR
;
A
#
# COMPACT_ATOMS: atom_id res chain seq x y z
N ALA A 1 -10.37 18.91 3.53
CA ALA A 1 -9.63 18.20 2.47
C ALA A 1 -9.64 16.71 2.77
N ALA A 2 -9.71 15.83 1.77
CA ALA A 2 -9.78 14.37 1.98
C ALA A 2 -8.48 13.76 2.53
N VAL A 3 -7.34 14.44 2.32
CA VAL A 3 -6.03 14.06 2.87
C VAL A 3 -5.57 15.16 3.83
N PRO A 4 -5.25 14.85 5.09
CA PRO A 4 -4.72 15.81 6.04
C PRO A 4 -3.37 16.38 5.61
N THR A 5 -3.08 17.61 6.01
CA THR A 5 -1.75 18.23 5.81
C THR A 5 -0.68 17.58 6.68
N ASP A 6 -1.05 17.10 7.87
CA ASP A 6 -0.19 16.31 8.75
C ASP A 6 -0.29 14.82 8.38
N SER A 7 0.83 14.23 7.94
CA SER A 7 0.91 12.82 7.56
C SER A 7 0.64 11.84 8.71
N ARG A 8 0.62 12.31 9.97
CA ARG A 8 0.32 11.48 11.14
C ARG A 8 -1.18 11.35 11.42
N THR A 9 -1.99 12.26 10.87
CA THR A 9 -3.44 12.21 11.06
C THR A 9 -4.02 11.08 10.20
N PRO A 10 -4.66 10.07 10.81
CA PRO A 10 -5.29 9.00 10.05
C PRO A 10 -6.49 9.54 9.28
N TYR A 11 -6.74 8.98 8.09
CA TYR A 11 -7.91 9.25 7.28
C TYR A 11 -8.30 7.99 6.50
N ASP A 12 -9.55 7.90 6.05
CA ASP A 12 -9.98 6.80 5.21
C ASP A 12 -9.53 7.02 3.76
N VAL A 13 -8.66 6.13 3.26
CA VAL A 13 -8.17 6.21 1.88
C VAL A 13 -9.29 6.05 0.84
N ARG A 14 -10.45 5.50 1.23
CA ARG A 14 -11.65 5.45 0.37
C ARG A 14 -12.14 6.84 -0.04
N GLU A 15 -11.90 7.87 0.77
CA GLU A 15 -12.22 9.26 0.38
C GLU A 15 -11.39 9.70 -0.84
N VAL A 16 -10.14 9.25 -0.94
CA VAL A 16 -9.31 9.50 -2.13
C VAL A 16 -9.83 8.68 -3.30
N ILE A 17 -10.09 7.39 -3.10
CA ILE A 17 -10.57 6.48 -4.15
C ILE A 17 -11.88 7.00 -4.76
N ALA A 18 -12.87 7.36 -3.93
CA ALA A 18 -14.18 7.83 -4.38
C ALA A 18 -14.12 9.08 -5.26
N ARG A 19 -13.05 9.89 -5.14
CA ARG A 19 -12.86 11.13 -5.92
C ARG A 19 -12.09 10.93 -7.21
N ILE A 20 -11.30 9.86 -7.32
CA ILE A 20 -10.53 9.58 -8.54
C ILE A 20 -11.27 8.64 -9.48
N VAL A 21 -12.05 7.68 -8.96
CA VAL A 21 -12.70 6.64 -9.78
C VAL A 21 -13.97 7.14 -10.47
N ASP A 22 -14.23 6.61 -11.66
CA ASP A 22 -15.37 6.99 -12.49
C ASP A 22 -16.70 6.77 -11.76
N GLY A 23 -17.46 7.84 -11.60
CA GLY A 23 -18.76 7.82 -10.92
C GLY A 23 -18.69 7.40 -9.46
N SER A 24 -17.53 7.52 -8.81
CA SER A 24 -17.31 7.13 -7.41
C SER A 24 -17.64 5.67 -7.12
N ARG A 25 -17.66 4.80 -8.14
CA ARG A 25 -17.98 3.37 -8.00
C ARG A 25 -16.72 2.55 -7.78
N PHE A 26 -16.67 1.87 -6.65
CA PHE A 26 -15.57 1.01 -6.23
C PHE A 26 -16.09 -0.32 -5.71
N ALA A 27 -15.69 -1.42 -6.35
CA ALA A 27 -16.04 -2.77 -5.92
C ALA A 27 -14.94 -3.31 -4.99
N GLU A 28 -15.13 -3.13 -3.69
CA GLU A 28 -14.12 -3.48 -2.70
C GLU A 28 -13.96 -5.00 -2.53
N PHE A 29 -12.72 -5.48 -2.62
CA PHE A 29 -12.35 -6.87 -2.43
C PHE A 29 -11.98 -7.12 -0.96
N LYS A 30 -12.51 -8.19 -0.36
CA LYS A 30 -12.20 -8.59 1.03
C LYS A 30 -12.30 -7.41 2.02
N ARG A 31 -13.37 -6.63 1.95
CA ARG A 31 -13.58 -5.43 2.78
C ARG A 31 -13.39 -5.69 4.28
N GLU A 32 -13.85 -6.85 4.74
CA GLU A 32 -13.87 -7.25 6.16
C GLU A 32 -12.60 -8.01 6.61
N TYR A 33 -11.61 -8.19 5.73
CA TYR A 33 -10.37 -8.89 6.04
C TYR A 33 -9.16 -8.00 5.73
N GLY A 34 -8.21 -7.85 6.66
CA GLY A 34 -7.03 -6.99 6.46
C GLY A 34 -7.41 -5.54 6.09
N SER A 35 -8.28 -4.91 6.89
CA SER A 35 -8.91 -3.62 6.60
C SER A 35 -7.93 -2.42 6.51
N THR A 36 -6.69 -2.59 6.98
CA THR A 36 -5.61 -1.61 6.81
C THR A 36 -5.02 -1.57 5.39
N LEU A 37 -5.41 -2.51 4.53
CA LEU A 37 -5.14 -2.45 3.10
C LEU A 37 -6.48 -2.51 2.35
N VAL A 38 -6.80 -1.44 1.64
CA VAL A 38 -7.97 -1.36 0.78
C VAL A 38 -7.59 -1.90 -0.59
N THR A 39 -8.33 -2.89 -1.06
CA THR A 39 -8.19 -3.43 -2.42
C THR A 39 -9.54 -3.51 -3.09
N GLY A 40 -9.59 -3.34 -4.40
CA GLY A 40 -10.84 -3.43 -5.14
C GLY A 40 -10.70 -2.96 -6.58
N THR A 41 -11.72 -3.23 -7.39
CA THR A 41 -11.74 -2.84 -8.79
C THR A 41 -12.56 -1.57 -9.01
N ALA A 42 -12.14 -0.78 -9.98
CA ALA A 42 -12.82 0.45 -10.40
C ALA A 42 -12.59 0.71 -11.89
N ARG A 43 -13.03 1.89 -12.36
CA ARG A 43 -12.61 2.44 -13.66
C ARG A 43 -12.02 3.84 -13.48
N LEU A 44 -11.02 4.16 -14.29
CA LEU A 44 -10.41 5.49 -14.41
C LEU A 44 -10.38 5.90 -15.88
N HIS A 45 -11.10 6.95 -16.24
CA HIS A 45 -11.27 7.37 -17.64
C HIS A 45 -11.69 6.21 -18.55
N GLY A 46 -12.60 5.35 -18.08
CA GLY A 46 -13.09 4.16 -18.78
C GLY A 46 -12.18 2.92 -18.69
N HIS A 47 -10.93 3.04 -18.24
CA HIS A 47 -10.01 1.91 -18.13
C HIS A 47 -10.28 1.10 -16.85
N PRO A 48 -10.38 -0.23 -16.89
CA PRO A 48 -10.47 -1.04 -15.68
C PRO A 48 -9.18 -0.92 -14.87
N VAL A 49 -9.30 -0.78 -13.54
CA VAL A 49 -8.14 -0.71 -12.65
C VAL A 49 -8.38 -1.52 -11.37
N GLY A 50 -7.32 -2.14 -10.87
CA GLY A 50 -7.24 -2.72 -9.54
C GLY A 50 -6.49 -1.76 -8.63
N ILE A 51 -7.17 -1.23 -7.61
CA ILE A 51 -6.56 -0.28 -6.67
C ILE A 51 -6.07 -1.05 -5.45
N VAL A 52 -4.85 -0.75 -5.00
CA VAL A 52 -4.23 -1.24 -3.77
C VAL A 52 -3.77 -0.04 -2.95
N ALA A 53 -4.40 0.22 -1.81
CA ALA A 53 -4.25 1.48 -1.09
C ALA A 53 -4.09 1.26 0.42
N ASN A 54 -3.13 1.94 1.04
CA ASN A 54 -2.92 1.85 2.48
C ASN A 54 -3.98 2.63 3.26
N ASN A 55 -4.46 2.03 4.34
CA ASN A 55 -5.39 2.63 5.30
C ASN A 55 -4.91 2.39 6.75
N GLY A 56 -3.59 2.27 6.93
CA GLY A 56 -2.92 1.90 8.17
C GLY A 56 -1.65 1.08 7.93
N VAL A 57 -1.11 0.52 9.01
CA VAL A 57 0.04 -0.41 8.98
C VAL A 57 -0.35 -1.76 8.36
N LEU A 58 0.61 -2.47 7.77
CA LEU A 58 0.36 -3.78 7.17
C LEU A 58 0.44 -4.90 8.21
N PHE A 59 -0.59 -5.74 8.24
CA PHE A 59 -0.60 -7.02 8.95
C PHE A 59 -0.38 -8.19 7.99
N GLY A 60 -0.24 -9.41 8.51
CA GLY A 60 -0.12 -10.61 7.69
C GLY A 60 -1.35 -10.81 6.79
N GLU A 61 -2.53 -10.53 7.32
CA GLU A 61 -3.81 -10.55 6.62
C GLU A 61 -3.85 -9.52 5.49
N SER A 62 -3.35 -8.30 5.75
CA SER A 62 -3.25 -7.23 4.74
C SER A 62 -2.36 -7.68 3.58
N ALA A 63 -1.21 -8.30 3.87
CA ALA A 63 -0.31 -8.80 2.84
C ALA A 63 -0.88 -9.98 2.04
N LEU A 64 -1.54 -10.93 2.70
CA LEU A 64 -2.25 -12.04 2.03
C LEU A 64 -3.39 -11.55 1.14
N LYS A 65 -4.15 -10.55 1.60
CA LYS A 65 -5.19 -9.89 0.82
C LYS A 65 -4.60 -9.20 -0.41
N GLY A 66 -3.50 -8.46 -0.23
CA GLY A 66 -2.80 -7.78 -1.31
C GLY A 66 -2.28 -8.74 -2.37
N ALA A 67 -1.58 -9.80 -1.95
CA ALA A 67 -1.04 -10.82 -2.85
C ALA A 67 -2.14 -11.47 -3.71
N HIS A 68 -3.21 -11.96 -3.06
CA HIS A 68 -4.34 -12.57 -3.77
C HIS A 68 -5.01 -11.58 -4.73
N PHE A 69 -5.22 -10.32 -4.30
CA PHE A 69 -5.84 -9.33 -5.18
C PHE A 69 -5.00 -9.02 -6.42
N ILE A 70 -3.67 -8.95 -6.26
CA ILE A 70 -2.73 -8.76 -7.38
C ILE A 70 -2.82 -9.92 -8.36
N GLU A 71 -2.85 -11.17 -7.88
CA GLU A 71 -3.01 -12.36 -8.73
C GLU A 71 -4.33 -12.33 -9.52
N LEU A 72 -5.43 -11.93 -8.88
CA LEU A 72 -6.72 -11.77 -9.56
C LEU A 72 -6.67 -10.71 -10.66
N CYS A 73 -6.00 -9.58 -10.41
CA CYS A 73 -5.83 -8.53 -11.42
C CYS A 73 -4.96 -9.02 -12.57
N ASP A 74 -3.87 -9.73 -12.27
CA ASP A 74 -2.95 -10.27 -13.28
C ASP A 74 -3.65 -11.30 -14.19
N GLN A 75 -4.45 -12.20 -13.61
CA GLN A 75 -5.23 -13.19 -14.38
C GLN A 75 -6.29 -12.53 -15.27
N ARG A 76 -6.88 -11.41 -14.82
CA ARG A 76 -7.93 -10.69 -15.56
C ARG A 76 -7.39 -9.63 -16.51
N GLY A 77 -6.07 -9.44 -16.58
CA GLY A 77 -5.46 -8.39 -17.40
C GLY A 77 -5.79 -6.96 -16.94
N ILE A 78 -6.07 -6.78 -15.63
CA ILE A 78 -6.45 -5.49 -15.05
C ILE A 78 -5.18 -4.77 -14.55
N PRO A 79 -4.85 -3.56 -15.05
CA PRO A 79 -3.77 -2.73 -14.53
C PRO A 79 -3.91 -2.43 -13.03
N LEU A 80 -2.79 -2.37 -12.32
CA LEU A 80 -2.73 -2.11 -10.89
C LEU A 80 -2.36 -0.65 -10.60
N VAL A 81 -3.04 -0.04 -9.65
CA VAL A 81 -2.76 1.30 -9.13
C VAL A 81 -2.47 1.20 -7.62
N PHE A 82 -1.25 1.53 -7.23
CA PHE A 82 -0.81 1.54 -5.84
C PHE A 82 -0.87 2.97 -5.29
N LEU A 83 -1.64 3.16 -4.21
CA LEU A 83 -1.72 4.41 -3.46
C LEU A 83 -0.94 4.26 -2.15
N GLN A 84 0.29 4.77 -2.12
CA GLN A 84 1.18 4.62 -0.98
C GLN A 84 0.92 5.67 0.10
N ASN A 85 0.55 5.17 1.28
CA ASN A 85 0.56 5.91 2.54
C ASN A 85 0.89 4.93 3.68
N ILE A 86 2.12 4.41 3.67
CA ILE A 86 2.54 3.28 4.49
C ILE A 86 3.65 3.65 5.47
N ALA A 87 3.40 3.36 6.75
CA ALA A 87 4.39 3.45 7.84
C ALA A 87 5.29 2.20 7.95
N GLY A 88 4.83 1.06 7.45
CA GLY A 88 5.54 -0.22 7.50
C GLY A 88 4.61 -1.37 7.89
N PHE A 89 5.22 -2.51 8.23
CA PHE A 89 4.53 -3.67 8.79
C PHE A 89 4.39 -3.54 10.31
N MET A 90 3.40 -4.21 10.87
CA MET A 90 3.29 -4.38 12.31
C MET A 90 4.51 -5.15 12.85
N VAL A 91 4.97 -4.77 14.04
CA VAL A 91 6.14 -5.39 14.70
C VAL A 91 5.71 -6.04 16.02
N GLY A 92 6.37 -7.14 16.38
CA GLY A 92 6.14 -7.82 17.65
C GLY A 92 6.29 -9.34 17.52
N ARG A 93 6.63 -10.01 18.64
CA ARG A 93 6.93 -11.45 18.67
C ARG A 93 5.79 -12.30 18.10
N GLU A 94 4.55 -11.95 18.42
CA GLU A 94 3.36 -12.67 17.95
C GLU A 94 3.19 -12.55 16.43
N TYR A 95 3.43 -11.37 15.86
CA TYR A 95 3.33 -11.13 14.42
C TYR A 95 4.44 -11.85 13.64
N GLU A 96 5.65 -11.87 14.18
CA GLU A 96 6.77 -12.63 13.62
C GLU A 96 6.49 -14.15 13.66
N ALA A 97 6.03 -14.67 14.80
CA ALA A 97 5.65 -16.08 14.94
C ALA A 97 4.46 -16.46 14.04
N GLY A 98 3.51 -15.54 13.85
CA GLY A 98 2.42 -15.65 12.88
C GLY A 98 2.89 -15.64 11.42
N GLY A 99 4.15 -15.27 11.17
CA GLY A 99 4.77 -15.29 9.85
C GLY A 99 4.48 -14.05 9.02
N ILE A 100 4.41 -12.88 9.64
CA ILE A 100 4.25 -11.61 8.91
C ILE A 100 5.31 -11.44 7.81
N ALA A 101 6.54 -11.91 8.04
CA ALA A 101 7.61 -11.90 7.04
C ALA A 101 7.27 -12.73 5.78
N LYS A 102 6.80 -13.98 5.95
CA LYS A 102 6.40 -14.83 4.80
C LYS A 102 5.15 -14.29 4.10
N HIS A 103 4.25 -13.65 4.83
CA HIS A 103 3.05 -13.04 4.26
C HIS A 103 3.39 -11.79 3.45
N GLY A 104 4.25 -10.91 3.98
CA GLY A 104 4.82 -9.78 3.25
C GLY A 104 5.59 -10.22 2.00
N ALA A 105 6.40 -11.28 2.10
CA ALA A 105 7.14 -11.84 0.97
C ALA A 105 6.22 -12.30 -0.16
N LYS A 106 5.08 -12.94 0.15
CA LYS A 106 4.08 -13.30 -0.89
C LYS A 106 3.56 -12.08 -1.65
N MET A 107 3.27 -10.98 -0.95
CA MET A 107 2.82 -9.74 -1.59
C MET A 107 3.93 -9.15 -2.47
N VAL A 108 5.17 -9.14 -1.99
CA VAL A 108 6.33 -8.67 -2.77
C VAL A 108 6.52 -9.51 -4.04
N THR A 109 6.43 -10.83 -3.94
CA THR A 109 6.49 -11.73 -5.12
C THR A 109 5.36 -11.42 -6.10
N ALA A 110 4.14 -11.24 -5.62
CA ALA A 110 3.00 -10.90 -6.48
C ALA A 110 3.22 -9.56 -7.21
N VAL A 111 3.71 -8.53 -6.51
CA VAL A 111 4.05 -7.23 -7.10
C VAL A 111 5.15 -7.37 -8.17
N ALA A 112 6.22 -8.10 -7.85
CA ALA A 112 7.38 -8.25 -8.74
C ALA A 112 7.02 -9.03 -10.01
N CYS A 113 6.25 -10.10 -9.88
CA CYS A 113 5.96 -11.02 -10.98
C CYS A 113 4.69 -10.68 -11.76
N ALA A 114 3.86 -9.74 -11.30
CA ALA A 114 2.67 -9.30 -12.04
C ALA A 114 3.07 -8.73 -13.41
N ARG A 115 2.42 -9.25 -14.47
CA ARG A 115 2.64 -8.92 -15.88
C ARG A 115 1.84 -7.68 -16.29
N VAL A 116 0.70 -7.45 -15.65
CA VAL A 116 -0.12 -6.25 -15.87
C VAL A 116 0.65 -4.96 -15.58
N PRO A 117 0.31 -3.84 -16.25
CA PRO A 117 0.88 -2.54 -15.95
C PRO A 117 0.64 -2.16 -14.49
N LYS A 118 1.68 -1.61 -13.84
CA LYS A 118 1.65 -1.13 -12.45
C LYS A 118 1.91 0.37 -12.43
N PHE A 119 1.06 1.13 -11.75
CA PHE A 119 1.22 2.57 -11.54
C PHE A 119 1.26 2.85 -10.05
N THR A 120 2.13 3.76 -9.63
CA THR A 120 2.29 4.10 -8.21
C THR A 120 2.14 5.59 -7.99
N VAL A 121 1.35 5.96 -6.98
CA VAL A 121 1.22 7.33 -6.51
C VAL A 121 1.48 7.33 -5.02
N VAL A 122 2.52 8.04 -4.59
CA VAL A 122 2.78 8.27 -3.17
C VAL A 122 1.93 9.45 -2.71
N ILE A 123 0.88 9.15 -1.94
CA ILE A 123 -0.09 10.14 -1.44
C ILE A 123 0.18 10.56 0.01
N GLY A 124 1.10 9.86 0.69
CA GLY A 124 1.53 10.15 2.06
C GLY A 124 2.91 9.56 2.35
N GLY A 125 3.01 8.68 3.34
CA GLY A 125 4.26 8.01 3.70
C GLY A 125 4.64 6.86 2.75
N SER A 126 5.94 6.67 2.52
CA SER A 126 6.51 5.49 1.87
C SER A 126 7.79 5.08 2.59
N PHE A 127 7.67 4.13 3.51
CA PHE A 127 8.75 3.78 4.41
C PHE A 127 9.10 2.28 4.39
N GLY A 128 10.40 1.99 4.44
CA GLY A 128 10.97 0.66 4.67
C GLY A 128 10.40 -0.45 3.77
N ALA A 129 10.13 -1.60 4.38
CA ALA A 129 9.55 -2.76 3.68
C ALA A 129 8.16 -2.48 3.08
N GLY A 130 7.42 -1.50 3.60
CA GLY A 130 6.13 -1.09 3.04
C GLY A 130 6.25 -0.55 1.62
N ASN A 131 7.33 0.20 1.33
CA ASN A 131 7.64 0.67 -0.03
C ASN A 131 7.81 -0.52 -1.00
N TYR A 132 8.38 -1.63 -0.54
CA TYR A 132 8.59 -2.81 -1.38
C TYR A 132 7.26 -3.51 -1.70
N SER A 133 6.46 -3.77 -0.67
CA SER A 133 5.15 -4.41 -0.81
C SER A 133 4.13 -3.58 -1.59
N MET A 134 4.29 -2.26 -1.65
CA MET A 134 3.39 -1.36 -2.36
C MET A 134 3.92 -0.87 -3.73
N CYS A 135 4.78 -1.65 -4.39
CA CYS A 135 5.32 -1.34 -5.72
C CYS A 135 6.14 -0.04 -5.80
N GLY A 136 7.07 0.14 -4.87
CA GLY A 136 8.07 1.20 -4.93
C GLY A 136 8.97 1.12 -6.16
N ARG A 137 9.89 2.09 -6.30
CA ARG A 137 10.70 2.28 -7.52
C ARG A 137 11.43 1.02 -8.01
N ALA A 138 11.92 0.19 -7.10
CA ALA A 138 12.65 -1.04 -7.41
C ALA A 138 11.80 -2.15 -8.06
N TYR A 139 10.47 -2.03 -8.03
CA TYR A 139 9.53 -3.00 -8.59
C TYR A 139 9.00 -2.60 -9.98
N SER A 140 9.70 -1.66 -10.63
CA SER A 140 9.46 -1.22 -12.01
C SER A 140 7.99 -0.90 -12.31
N PRO A 141 7.30 -0.05 -11.52
CA PRO A 141 6.05 0.52 -11.97
C PRO A 141 6.29 1.31 -13.27
N ARG A 142 5.33 1.29 -14.20
CA ARG A 142 5.42 2.04 -15.46
C ARG A 142 5.66 3.52 -15.20
N PHE A 143 4.95 4.05 -14.21
CA PHE A 143 5.17 5.38 -13.68
C PHE A 143 5.02 5.38 -12.16
N LEU A 144 5.80 6.24 -11.52
CA LEU A 144 5.73 6.52 -10.10
C LEU A 144 5.71 8.03 -9.93
N TRP A 145 4.67 8.54 -9.29
CA TRP A 145 4.52 9.94 -8.93
C TRP A 145 4.46 10.12 -7.42
N MET A 146 4.74 11.33 -6.97
CA MET A 146 4.64 11.72 -5.56
C MET A 146 3.80 12.98 -5.46
N TRP A 147 2.88 12.99 -4.51
CA TRP A 147 2.21 14.22 -4.13
C TRP A 147 3.15 15.14 -3.35
N PRO A 148 2.91 16.46 -3.33
CA PRO A 148 3.78 17.41 -2.64
C PRO A 148 3.92 17.15 -1.13
N ASN A 149 2.92 16.56 -0.50
CA ASN A 149 2.93 16.19 0.92
C ASN A 149 3.66 14.86 1.20
N ALA A 150 4.01 14.10 0.16
CA ALA A 150 4.57 12.77 0.32
C ALA A 150 5.96 12.79 0.98
N ARG A 151 6.29 11.71 1.67
CA ARG A 151 7.61 11.49 2.29
C ARG A 151 8.08 10.07 2.01
N ILE A 152 9.36 9.95 1.66
CA ILE A 152 10.01 8.67 1.40
C ILE A 152 11.34 8.61 2.14
N SER A 153 11.56 7.54 2.90
CA SER A 153 12.81 7.27 3.61
C SER A 153 12.84 5.81 4.08
N VAL A 154 13.98 5.36 4.60
CA VAL A 154 14.13 3.99 5.12
C VAL A 154 13.18 3.71 6.30
N MET A 155 12.91 4.73 7.12
CA MET A 155 11.94 4.71 8.23
C MET A 155 11.48 6.14 8.53
N GLY A 156 10.42 6.31 9.33
CA GLY A 156 9.98 7.64 9.76
C GLY A 156 11.02 8.34 10.64
N GLY A 157 11.14 9.67 10.54
CA GLY A 157 12.15 10.44 11.26
C GLY A 157 12.09 10.26 12.79
N GLU A 158 10.89 10.29 13.38
CA GLU A 158 10.69 10.04 14.81
C GLU A 158 11.06 8.61 15.21
N GLN A 159 10.73 7.62 14.37
CA GLN A 159 11.11 6.22 14.59
C GLN A 159 12.64 6.05 14.58
N ALA A 160 13.32 6.67 13.61
CA ALA A 160 14.79 6.66 13.55
C ALA A 160 15.41 7.29 14.79
N ALA A 161 14.90 8.46 15.20
CA ALA A 161 15.39 9.17 16.38
C ALA A 161 15.21 8.33 17.66
N ALA A 162 14.04 7.70 17.84
CA ALA A 162 13.76 6.85 18.99
C ALA A 162 14.70 5.63 19.06
N VAL A 163 14.91 4.93 17.94
CA VAL A 163 15.80 3.76 17.88
C VAL A 163 17.26 4.15 18.15
N LEU A 164 17.75 5.22 17.53
CA LEU A 164 19.12 5.69 17.75
C LEU A 164 19.36 6.17 19.19
N ALA A 165 18.33 6.76 19.83
CA ALA A 165 18.40 7.15 21.23
C ALA A 165 18.54 5.95 22.18
N THR A 166 17.90 4.81 21.86
CA THR A 166 18.07 3.58 22.65
C THR A 166 19.44 2.92 22.51
N VAL A 167 20.12 3.06 21.37
CA VAL A 167 21.45 2.45 21.13
C VAL A 167 22.58 3.23 21.83
N ARG A 168 22.35 4.52 22.17
CA ARG A 168 23.32 5.36 22.88
C ARG A 168 23.32 5.17 24.41
N ARG A 169 22.43 4.34 24.97
CA ARG A 169 22.42 3.92 26.37
C ARG A 169 23.00 2.51 26.49
#